data_AF-A4G9F8-F1
#
_entry.id   AF-A4G9F8-F1
#
_cell.length_a   1.000
_cell.length_b   1.000
_cell.length_c   1.000
_cell.angle_alpha   90.00
_cell.angle_beta   90.00
_cell.angle_gamma   90.00
#
_symmetry.space_group_name_H-M   'P 1'
#
loop_
_entity.id
_entity.type
_entity.pdbx_description
1 polymer ?
#
loop_
_entity_poly.entity_id
_entity_poly.type
_entity_poly.pdbx_seq_one_letter_code
_entity_poly.pdbx_strand_id
1 'polypeptide(L)'
;MNIVFFGTELSDKYPEVMGSFLLESEQEHWLTLQDVLSALFQGDNIAIRQATQDEMERAETYGALYDIGKQLGVSYGRLLDYKGEDHAKEFMAYVMGVIDAAKASVEVG
;
A
#
# COMPACT_ATOMS: atom_id res chain seq x y z
N MET A 1 -11.78 13.82 11.20
CA MET A 1 -10.75 12.99 10.58
C MET A 1 -10.68 11.68 11.36
N ASN A 2 -11.05 10.57 10.73
CA ASN A 2 -11.03 9.26 11.37
C ASN A 2 -9.81 8.48 10.85
N ILE A 3 -9.02 7.92 11.75
CA ILE A 3 -7.72 7.33 11.43
C ILE A 3 -7.65 5.93 12.02
N VAL A 4 -7.21 4.98 11.19
CA VAL A 4 -6.92 3.60 11.59
C VAL A 4 -5.41 3.48 11.84
N PHE A 5 -5.04 2.98 13.01
CA PHE A 5 -3.65 2.75 13.39
C PHE A 5 -3.29 1.27 13.32
N PHE A 6 -2.26 0.94 12.53
CA PHE A 6 -1.82 -0.42 12.22
C PHE A 6 -0.58 -0.87 13.03
N GLY A 7 -0.06 -0.04 13.95
CA GLY A 7 1.23 -0.30 14.58
C GLY A 7 2.42 -0.01 13.64
N THR A 8 3.64 -0.28 14.10
CA THR A 8 4.85 -0.10 13.27
C THR A 8 5.29 -1.38 12.58
N GLU A 9 4.80 -2.54 13.01
CA GLU A 9 5.25 -3.87 12.53
C GLU A 9 5.07 -4.02 11.01
N LEU A 10 3.90 -3.62 10.48
CA LEU A 10 3.63 -3.68 9.05
C LEU A 10 4.42 -2.64 8.25
N SER A 11 4.58 -1.42 8.77
CA SER A 11 5.38 -0.38 8.12
C SER A 11 6.87 -0.72 8.12
N ASP A 12 7.36 -1.38 9.16
CA ASP A 12 8.75 -1.83 9.25
C ASP A 12 9.01 -2.96 8.25
N LYS A 13 8.03 -3.84 8.05
CA LYS A 13 8.10 -4.96 7.11
C LYS A 13 7.94 -4.53 5.65
N TYR A 14 7.03 -3.58 5.38
CA TYR A 14 6.67 -3.13 4.02
C TYR A 14 6.74 -1.60 3.86
N PRO A 15 7.90 -0.96 4.10
CA PRO A 15 8.01 0.51 4.19
C PRO A 15 7.75 1.23 2.85
N GLU A 16 7.85 0.53 1.72
CA GLU A 16 7.63 1.10 0.39
C GLU A 16 6.12 1.31 0.09
N VAL A 17 5.23 0.61 0.79
CA VAL A 17 3.80 0.58 0.45
C VAL A 17 2.85 0.73 1.64
N MET A 18 3.33 0.64 2.87
CA MET A 18 2.53 0.76 4.09
C MET A 18 3.01 1.89 5.00
N GLY A 19 2.06 2.57 5.63
CA GLY A 19 2.27 3.49 6.75
C GLY A 19 1.70 2.94 8.05
N SER A 20 1.81 3.70 9.14
CA SER A 20 1.20 3.32 10.42
C SER A 20 -0.20 3.91 10.63
N PHE A 21 -0.53 5.00 9.93
CA PHE A 21 -1.81 5.71 10.05
C PHE A 21 -2.50 5.72 8.69
N LEU A 22 -3.72 5.22 8.63
CA LEU A 22 -4.55 5.23 7.41
C LEU A 22 -5.77 6.11 7.64
N LEU A 23 -6.09 6.97 6.68
CA LEU A 23 -7.33 7.72 6.70
C LEU A 23 -8.52 6.77 6.43
N GLU A 24 -9.49 6.73 7.34
CA GLU A 24 -10.69 5.86 7.26
C GLU A 24 -11.75 6.43 6.27
N SER A 25 -11.34 6.85 5.07
CA SER A 25 -12.21 7.42 4.03
C SER A 25 -12.30 6.52 2.81
N GLU A 26 -13.22 6.80 1.87
CA GLU A 26 -13.32 6.09 0.57
C GLU A 26 -12.03 6.11 -0.24
N GLN A 27 -11.11 7.03 0.06
CA GLN A 27 -9.75 7.03 -0.45
C GLN A 27 -8.81 6.63 0.68
N GLU A 28 -8.44 5.36 0.74
CA GLU A 28 -7.50 4.79 1.72
C GLU A 28 -6.10 5.39 1.49
N HIS A 29 -5.82 6.50 2.17
CA HIS A 29 -4.55 7.22 2.06
C HIS A 29 -3.73 7.06 3.35
N TRP A 30 -2.48 6.62 3.19
CA TRP A 30 -1.52 6.56 4.30
C TRP A 30 -1.11 7.97 4.71
N LEU A 31 -1.15 8.22 6.01
CA LEU A 31 -0.85 9.49 6.64
C LEU A 31 0.47 9.39 7.39
N THR A 32 1.21 10.49 7.41
CA THR A 32 2.35 10.67 8.28
C THR A 32 1.91 11.22 9.64
N LEU A 33 2.78 11.11 10.64
CA LEU A 33 2.56 11.79 11.92
C LEU A 33 2.44 13.32 11.74
N GLN A 34 3.13 13.88 10.75
CA GLN A 34 3.07 15.31 10.47
C GLN A 34 1.69 15.72 9.95
N ASP A 35 1.05 14.91 9.12
CA ASP A 35 -0.32 15.16 8.64
C ASP A 35 -1.32 15.17 9.80
N VAL A 36 -1.18 14.22 10.71
CA VAL A 36 -2.01 14.12 11.93
C VAL A 36 -1.82 15.36 12.81
N LEU A 37 -0.57 15.78 13.03
CA LEU A 37 -0.26 16.98 13.82
C LEU A 37 -0.80 18.25 13.14
N SER A 38 -0.63 18.38 11.82
CA SER A 38 -1.15 19.51 11.05
C SER A 38 -2.67 19.61 11.16
N ALA A 39 -3.40 18.50 11.07
CA ALA A 39 -4.85 18.48 11.25
C ALA A 39 -5.26 18.92 12.68
N LEU A 40 -4.55 18.46 13.72
CA LEU A 40 -4.77 18.93 15.10
C LEU A 40 -4.58 20.44 15.24
N PHE A 41 -3.51 20.99 14.66
CA PHE A 41 -3.24 22.44 14.73
C PHE A 41 -4.25 23.28 13.95
N GLN A 42 -4.87 22.72 12.92
CA GLN A 42 -5.95 23.38 12.17
C GLN A 42 -7.31 23.31 12.89
N GLY A 43 -7.39 22.56 13.99
CA GLY A 43 -8.62 22.41 14.77
C GLY A 43 -9.53 21.30 14.27
N ASP A 44 -9.03 20.38 13.44
CA ASP A 44 -9.81 19.22 13.01
C ASP A 44 -10.10 18.30 14.18
N ASN A 45 -11.32 17.74 14.19
CA ASN A 45 -11.68 16.71 15.16
C ASN A 45 -11.07 15.37 14.72
N ILE A 46 -10.08 14.88 15.45
CA ILE A 46 -9.38 13.62 15.13
C ILE A 46 -9.86 12.49 16.04
N ALA A 47 -10.29 11.39 15.43
CA ALA A 47 -10.54 10.13 16.11
C ALA A 47 -9.55 9.08 15.59
N ILE A 48 -8.80 8.45 16.50
CA ILE A 48 -7.86 7.38 16.16
C ILE A 48 -8.36 6.08 16.81
N ARG A 49 -8.46 5.01 16.02
CA ARG A 49 -8.74 3.67 16.52
C ARG A 49 -7.65 2.70 16.08
N GLN A 50 -7.53 1.58 16.78
CA GLN A 50 -6.72 0.47 16.27
C GLN A 50 -7.39 -0.18 15.06
N ALA A 51 -6.55 -0.71 14.17
CA ALA A 51 -6.97 -1.63 13.13
C ALA A 51 -7.65 -2.87 13.75
N THR A 52 -8.72 -3.31 13.11
CA THR A 52 -9.35 -4.60 13.38
C THR A 52 -8.47 -5.74 12.85
N GLN A 53 -8.74 -6.96 13.29
CA GLN A 53 -8.01 -8.13 12.80
C GLN A 53 -8.16 -8.29 11.28
N ASP A 54 -9.37 -8.13 10.74
CA ASP A 54 -9.63 -8.24 9.30
C ASP A 54 -8.87 -7.17 8.50
N GLU A 55 -8.77 -5.95 9.02
CA GLU A 55 -7.95 -4.89 8.40
C GLU A 55 -6.46 -5.21 8.41
N MET A 56 -5.95 -5.76 9.51
CA MET A 56 -4.56 -6.22 9.60
C MET A 56 -4.27 -7.33 8.59
N GLU A 57 -5.14 -8.35 8.50
CA GLU A 57 -4.99 -9.46 7.55
C GLU A 57 -5.02 -8.98 6.09
N ARG A 58 -5.90 -8.02 5.75
CA ARG A 58 -5.93 -7.39 4.42
C ARG A 58 -4.65 -6.62 4.12
N ALA A 59 -4.16 -5.83 5.06
CA ALA A 59 -2.92 -5.09 4.91
C ALA A 59 -1.72 -6.04 4.72
N GLU A 60 -1.63 -7.12 5.50
CA GLU A 60 -0.60 -8.15 5.32
C GLU A 60 -0.64 -8.78 3.93
N THR A 61 -1.85 -9.11 3.46
CA THR A 61 -2.06 -9.69 2.13
C THR A 61 -1.57 -8.75 1.03
N TYR A 62 -1.89 -7.46 1.14
CA TYR A 62 -1.41 -6.46 0.18
C TYR A 62 0.12 -6.34 0.19
N GLY A 63 0.75 -6.32 1.37
CA GLY A 63 2.22 -6.33 1.49
C GLY A 63 2.84 -7.56 0.83
N ALA A 64 2.27 -8.75 1.03
CA ALA A 64 2.73 -9.98 0.39
C ALA A 64 2.59 -9.95 -1.14
N LEU A 65 1.48 -9.42 -1.66
CA LEU A 65 1.28 -9.27 -3.12
C LEU A 65 2.31 -8.31 -3.74
N TYR A 66 2.64 -7.23 -3.04
CA TYR A 66 3.69 -6.31 -3.48
C TYR A 66 5.05 -7.00 -3.60
N ASP A 67 5.45 -7.79 -2.60
CA ASP A 67 6.69 -8.57 -2.64
C ASP A 67 6.73 -9.56 -3.80
N ILE A 68 5.62 -10.28 -4.04
CA ILE A 68 5.49 -11.19 -5.18
C ILE A 68 5.65 -10.42 -6.48
N GLY A 69 4.98 -9.27 -6.61
CA GLY A 69 5.12 -8.38 -7.77
C GLY A 69 6.56 -7.94 -8.01
N LYS A 70 7.29 -7.55 -6.96
CA LYS A 70 8.71 -7.18 -7.03
C LYS A 70 9.59 -8.35 -7.48
N GLN A 71 9.37 -9.55 -6.95
CA GLN A 71 10.11 -10.76 -7.35
C GLN A 71 9.85 -11.17 -8.79
N LEU A 72 8.59 -11.07 -9.24
CA LEU A 72 8.21 -11.30 -10.64
C LEU A 72 8.88 -10.27 -11.56
N GLY A 73 8.88 -8.99 -11.15
CA GLY A 73 9.55 -7.91 -11.87
C GLY A 73 11.04 -8.17 -12.05
N VAL A 74 11.75 -8.56 -10.99
CA VAL A 74 13.18 -8.91 -11.07
C VAL A 74 13.41 -10.14 -11.95
N SER A 75 12.58 -11.19 -11.80
CA SER A 75 12.72 -12.42 -12.60
C SER A 75 12.48 -12.16 -14.08
N TYR A 76 11.48 -11.35 -14.39
CA TYR A 76 11.19 -10.92 -15.75
C TYR A 76 12.27 -10.00 -16.31
N GLY A 77 12.78 -9.06 -15.51
CA GLY A 77 13.95 -8.25 -15.84
C GLY A 77 15.15 -9.10 -16.22
N ARG A 78 15.46 -10.17 -15.47
CA ARG A 78 16.54 -11.12 -15.82
C ARG A 78 16.26 -11.92 -17.10
N LEU A 79 15.01 -12.32 -17.33
CA LEU A 79 14.60 -12.97 -18.58
C LEU A 79 14.69 -12.01 -19.78
N LEU A 80 14.59 -10.71 -19.55
CA LEU A 80 14.67 -9.66 -20.55
C LEU A 80 16.03 -8.98 -20.66
N ASP A 81 16.93 -9.06 -19.70
CA ASP A 81 18.35 -8.78 -19.95
C ASP A 81 18.91 -9.75 -21.00
N TYR A 82 18.18 -10.84 -21.28
CA TYR A 82 18.37 -11.73 -22.42
C TYR A 82 17.70 -11.24 -23.73
N LYS A 83 16.89 -10.16 -23.71
CA LYS A 83 16.03 -9.67 -24.83
C LYS A 83 15.87 -8.14 -25.02
N GLY A 84 16.33 -7.25 -24.13
CA GLY A 84 16.32 -5.77 -24.26
C GLY A 84 15.47 -5.01 -23.22
N GLU A 85 15.94 -3.81 -22.84
CA GLU A 85 15.50 -2.96 -21.69
C GLU A 85 14.05 -2.44 -21.77
N ASP A 86 13.51 -2.24 -22.98
CA ASP A 86 12.16 -1.65 -23.17
C ASP A 86 11.03 -2.59 -22.74
N HIS A 87 11.22 -3.90 -22.86
CA HIS A 87 10.18 -4.87 -22.51
C HIS A 87 9.99 -4.97 -20.98
N ALA A 88 11.02 -4.64 -20.19
CA ALA A 88 10.97 -4.77 -18.73
C ALA A 88 10.09 -3.68 -18.12
N LYS A 89 10.11 -2.48 -18.72
CA LYS A 89 9.25 -1.36 -18.34
C LYS A 89 7.78 -1.66 -18.64
N GLU A 90 7.48 -2.25 -19.79
CA GLU A 90 6.10 -2.62 -20.17
C GLU A 90 5.49 -3.68 -19.25
N PHE A 91 6.27 -4.68 -18.85
CA PHE A 91 5.78 -5.69 -17.91
C PHE A 91 5.60 -5.15 -16.49
N MET A 92 6.51 -4.30 -16.01
CA MET A 92 6.31 -3.65 -14.71
C MET A 92 5.06 -2.78 -14.72
N ALA A 93 4.79 -2.05 -15.81
CA ALA A 93 3.54 -1.31 -15.97
C ALA A 93 2.31 -2.23 -15.96
N TYR A 94 2.39 -3.40 -16.60
CA TYR A 94 1.32 -4.39 -16.58
C TYR A 94 1.08 -4.99 -15.18
N VAL A 95 2.13 -5.39 -14.47
CA VAL A 95 2.03 -5.94 -13.11
C VAL A 95 1.44 -4.91 -12.15
N MET A 96 1.90 -3.66 -12.21
CA MET A 96 1.34 -2.58 -11.40
C MET A 96 -0.14 -2.32 -11.74
N GLY A 97 -0.51 -2.33 -13.02
CA GLY A 97 -1.91 -2.21 -13.44
C GLY A 97 -2.81 -3.35 -12.95
N VAL A 98 -2.28 -4.58 -12.87
CA VAL A 98 -3.02 -5.73 -12.29
C VAL A 98 -3.19 -5.57 -10.78
N ILE A 99 -2.17 -5.08 -10.08
CA ILE A 99 -2.26 -4.80 -8.63
C ILE A 99 -3.28 -3.69 -8.35
N ASP A 100 -3.28 -2.62 -9.15
CA ASP A 100 -4.26 -1.53 -9.03
C ASP A 100 -5.68 -2.00 -9.34
N ALA A 101 -5.86 -2.86 -10.35
CA ALA A 101 -7.15 -3.46 -10.66
C ALA A 101 -7.64 -4.42 -9.56
N ALA A 102 -6.73 -5.17 -8.92
CA ALA A 102 -7.07 -6.03 -7.79
C ALA A 102 -7.53 -5.20 -6.58
N LYS A 103 -6.91 -4.05 -6.32
CA LYS A 103 -7.37 -3.05 -5.35
C LYS A 103 -8.82 -2.62 -5.62
N ALA A 104 -9.10 -2.16 -6.84
CA ALA A 104 -10.45 -1.71 -7.22
C ALA A 104 -11.52 -2.82 -7.17
N SER A 105 -11.12 -4.08 -7.36
CA SER A 105 -12.04 -5.23 -7.31
C SER A 105 -12.43 -5.61 -5.87
N VAL A 106 -11.57 -5.30 -4.90
CA VAL A 106 -11.83 -5.52 -3.47
C VAL A 106 -12.70 -4.40 -2.87
N GLU A 107 -12.76 -3.23 -3.52
CA GLU A 107 -13.60 -2.09 -3.11
C GLU A 107 -15.11 -2.26 -3.44
N VAL A 108 -15.48 -3.24 -4.27
CA VAL A 108 -16.88 -3.46 -4.74
C VAL A 108 -17.57 -4.65 -4.05
N GLY A 109 -16.85 -5.43 -3.22
CA GLY A 109 -17.38 -6.63 -2.53
C GLY A 109 -17.50 -6.44 -1.02
#